data_AF-A0A7Y3JLG6-F1
#
_entry.id   AF-A0A7Y3JLG6-F1
#
_cell.length_a   1.000
_cell.length_b   1.000
_cell.length_c   1.000
_cell.angle_alpha   90.00
_cell.angle_beta   90.00
_cell.angle_gamma   90.00
#
_symmetry.space_group_name_H-M   'P 1'
#
loop_
_entity.id
_entity.type
_entity.pdbx_description
1 polymer ?
#
loop_
_entity_poly.entity_id
_entity_poly.type
_entity_poly.pdbx_seq_one_letter_code
_entity_poly.pdbx_strand_id
1 'polypeptide(L)'
;LLDSPAGLAGFSVSATLLAVGGGLDAELLAACRKLVPEEADARYGVTLLPEVIVARYLGHSAEAARAWMIALWRLLRPAMAGREALMPRIWNT
;
A
#
# COMPACT_ATOMS: atom_id res chain seq x y z
N LEU A 1 -16.09 -4.50 16.41
CA LEU A 1 -15.34 -4.38 15.13
C LEU A 1 -13.91 -3.89 15.35
N LEU A 2 -13.70 -2.84 16.18
CA LEU A 2 -12.38 -2.31 16.52
C LEU A 2 -11.45 -3.40 17.10
N ASP A 3 -11.88 -4.09 18.16
CA ASP A 3 -11.01 -5.07 18.86
C ASP A 3 -11.06 -6.48 18.29
N SER A 4 -11.91 -6.72 17.27
CA SER A 4 -12.04 -8.05 16.68
C SER A 4 -10.77 -8.38 15.89
N PRO A 5 -10.15 -9.56 16.07
CA PRO A 5 -8.99 -9.99 15.27
C PRO A 5 -9.28 -10.08 13.77
N ALA A 6 -10.53 -10.34 13.39
CA ALA A 6 -10.99 -10.36 12.00
C ALA A 6 -11.39 -8.96 11.48
N GLY A 7 -11.37 -7.94 12.36
CA GLY A 7 -11.61 -6.54 12.05
C GLY A 7 -10.31 -5.74 12.13
N LEU A 8 -10.33 -4.66 12.91
CA LEU A 8 -9.15 -3.79 13.06
C LEU A 8 -8.15 -4.30 14.09
N ALA A 9 -8.48 -5.35 14.86
CA ALA A 9 -7.60 -5.97 15.84
C ALA A 9 -6.94 -4.97 16.82
N GLY A 10 -7.67 -3.92 17.20
CA GLY A 10 -7.20 -2.85 18.10
C GLY A 10 -6.48 -1.68 17.40
N PHE A 11 -6.17 -1.79 16.10
CA PHE A 11 -5.51 -0.71 15.35
C PHE A 11 -6.46 0.45 15.07
N SER A 12 -5.95 1.68 15.19
CA SER A 12 -6.72 2.91 14.97
C SER A 12 -6.68 3.40 13.52
N VAL A 13 -5.73 2.89 12.72
CA VAL A 13 -5.52 3.26 11.33
C VAL A 13 -5.63 2.03 10.45
N SER A 14 -6.42 2.13 9.39
CA SER A 14 -6.50 1.16 8.31
C SER A 14 -6.36 1.88 6.98
N ALA A 15 -5.57 1.33 6.08
CA ALA A 15 -5.34 1.93 4.78
C ALA A 15 -5.28 0.85 3.69
N THR A 16 -5.92 1.10 2.55
CA THR A 16 -5.92 0.20 1.39
C THR A 16 -5.56 0.97 0.11
N LEU A 17 -4.62 0.43 -0.66
CA LEU A 17 -4.27 0.91 -1.99
C LEU A 17 -4.58 -0.18 -3.01
N LEU A 18 -5.24 0.23 -4.09
CA LEU A 18 -5.58 -0.63 -5.23
C LEU A 18 -4.91 -0.10 -6.49
N ALA A 19 -4.19 -0.97 -7.17
CA ALA A 19 -3.65 -0.72 -8.51
C ALA A 19 -4.28 -1.73 -9.46
N VAL A 20 -4.98 -1.25 -10.49
CA VAL A 20 -5.77 -2.07 -11.43
C VAL A 20 -5.31 -1.78 -12.85
N GLY A 21 -4.93 -2.81 -13.59
CA GLY A 21 -4.55 -2.72 -15.00
C GLY A 21 -3.35 -3.59 -15.38
N GLY A 22 -2.89 -3.41 -16.60
CA GLY A 22 -1.72 -4.12 -17.14
C GLY A 22 -0.39 -3.67 -16.53
N GLY A 23 0.65 -4.49 -16.71
CA GLY A 23 2.00 -4.22 -16.20
C GLY A 23 2.22 -4.61 -14.73
N LEU A 24 1.27 -5.34 -14.13
CA LEU A 24 1.35 -5.85 -12.76
C LEU A 24 1.83 -7.31 -12.78
N ASP A 25 3.12 -7.53 -12.57
CA ASP A 25 3.72 -8.87 -12.60
C ASP A 25 4.31 -9.29 -11.23
N ALA A 26 4.87 -10.49 -11.20
CA ALA A 26 5.47 -11.06 -9.99
C ALA A 26 6.73 -10.30 -9.53
N GLU A 27 7.46 -9.67 -10.45
CA GLU A 27 8.65 -8.88 -10.12
C GLU A 27 8.27 -7.57 -9.44
N LEU A 28 7.28 -6.86 -9.98
CA LEU A 28 6.71 -5.66 -9.36
C LEU A 28 6.10 -5.96 -7.99
N LEU A 29 5.39 -7.08 -7.85
CA LEU A 29 4.90 -7.56 -6.56
C LEU A 29 6.05 -7.77 -5.56
N ALA A 30 7.13 -8.43 -5.98
CA ALA A 30 8.29 -8.67 -5.14
C ALA A 30 8.97 -7.37 -4.72
N ALA A 31 9.07 -6.38 -5.62
CA ALA A 31 9.58 -5.04 -5.30
C ALA A 31 8.68 -4.34 -4.27
N CYS A 32 7.36 -4.39 -4.43
CA CYS A 32 6.41 -3.81 -3.48
C CYS A 32 6.52 -4.45 -2.09
N ARG A 33 6.72 -5.78 -2.00
CA ARG A 33 6.86 -6.49 -0.73
C ARG A 33 8.15 -6.17 0.04
N LYS A 34 9.16 -5.61 -0.62
CA LYS A 34 10.39 -5.12 0.06
C LYS A 34 10.17 -3.80 0.80
N LEU A 35 9.06 -3.09 0.51
CA LEU A 35 8.73 -1.86 1.21
C LEU A 35 8.10 -2.18 2.56
N VAL A 36 8.76 -1.75 3.63
CA VAL A 36 8.33 -1.93 5.02
C VAL A 36 7.85 -0.57 5.55
N PRO A 37 6.65 -0.47 6.15
CA PRO A 37 6.23 0.73 6.85
C PRO A 37 7.17 1.07 8.02
N GLU A 38 7.28 2.34 8.38
CA GLU A 38 8.14 2.78 9.49
C GLU A 38 7.62 2.33 10.87
N GLU A 39 6.31 2.12 11.01
CA GLU A 39 5.70 1.65 12.25
C GLU A 39 6.00 0.15 12.45
N ALA A 40 6.78 -0.18 13.49
CA ALA A 40 7.27 -1.54 13.75
C ALA A 40 6.15 -2.57 14.00
N ASP A 41 5.09 -2.16 14.70
CA ASP A 41 3.98 -3.05 15.08
C ASP A 41 2.84 -3.07 14.05
N ALA A 42 3.01 -2.37 12.92
CA ALA A 42 2.01 -2.35 11.87
C ALA A 42 1.89 -3.72 11.19
N ARG A 43 0.65 -4.11 10.87
CA ARG A 43 0.37 -5.25 10.01
C ARG A 43 0.14 -4.77 8.59
N TYR A 44 0.90 -5.28 7.64
CA TYR A 44 0.77 -4.88 6.25
C TYR A 44 0.97 -6.06 5.31
N GLY A 45 0.50 -5.91 4.07
CA GLY A 45 0.67 -6.95 3.08
C GLY A 45 0.29 -6.49 1.67
N VAL A 46 0.95 -7.09 0.68
CA VAL A 46 0.70 -6.83 -0.74
C VAL A 46 0.41 -8.16 -1.45
N THR A 47 -0.73 -8.22 -2.13
CA THR A 47 -1.21 -9.39 -2.88
C THR A 47 -1.44 -9.00 -4.34
N LEU A 48 -1.03 -9.87 -5.26
CA LEU A 48 -1.36 -9.78 -6.68
C LEU A 48 -2.49 -10.76 -6.98
N LEU A 49 -3.60 -10.23 -7.48
CA LEU A 49 -4.65 -10.92 -8.22
C LEU A 49 -4.39 -10.67 -9.72
N PRO A 50 -5.05 -11.37 -10.68
CA PRO A 50 -4.64 -11.38 -12.09
C PRO A 50 -4.22 -10.01 -12.67
N GLU A 51 -5.02 -8.97 -12.46
CA GLU A 51 -4.70 -7.60 -12.94
C GLU A 51 -4.87 -6.56 -11.81
N VAL A 52 -4.75 -7.00 -10.55
CA VAL A 52 -4.97 -6.12 -9.39
C VAL A 52 -3.93 -6.38 -8.32
N ILE A 53 -3.17 -5.33 -7.97
CA ILE A 53 -2.39 -5.30 -6.74
C ILE A 53 -3.25 -4.68 -5.63
N VAL A 54 -3.34 -5.40 -4.52
CA VAL A 54 -4.01 -4.96 -3.28
C VAL A 54 -2.97 -4.84 -2.18
N ALA A 55 -2.70 -3.62 -1.74
CA ALA A 55 -1.85 -3.32 -0.59
C ALA A 55 -2.71 -2.88 0.59
N ARG A 56 -2.48 -3.47 1.76
CA ARG A 56 -3.28 -3.25 2.98
C ARG A 56 -2.35 -2.96 4.16
N TYR A 57 -2.81 -2.09 5.05
CA TYR A 57 -2.12 -1.65 6.27
C TYR A 57 -3.10 -1.56 7.44
N LEU A 58 -2.67 -2.02 8.61
CA LEU A 58 -3.26 -1.77 9.93
C LEU A 58 -2.15 -1.30 10.87
N GLY A 59 -2.37 -0.20 11.57
CA GLY A 59 -1.41 0.39 12.49
C GLY A 59 -2.05 1.49 13.34
N HIS A 60 -1.22 2.31 13.98
CA HIS A 60 -1.65 3.43 14.80
C HIS A 60 -1.22 4.79 14.24
N SER A 61 -0.28 4.84 13.29
CA SER A 61 0.15 6.07 12.64
C SER A 61 -0.41 6.20 11.22
N ALA A 62 -1.15 7.29 10.99
CA ALA A 62 -1.64 7.66 9.66
C ALA A 62 -0.48 8.12 8.75
N GLU A 63 0.54 8.73 9.34
CA GLU A 63 1.76 9.20 8.69
C GLU A 63 2.57 8.01 8.17
N ALA A 64 2.79 6.97 8.99
CA ALA A 64 3.48 5.76 8.57
C ALA A 64 2.72 5.02 7.45
N ALA A 65 1.39 4.91 7.58
CA ALA A 65 0.54 4.34 6.54
C ALA A 65 0.67 5.11 5.22
N ARG A 66 0.61 6.44 5.28
CA ARG A 66 0.71 7.34 4.12
C ARG A 66 2.08 7.24 3.47
N ALA A 67 3.17 7.28 4.24
CA ALA A 67 4.53 7.16 3.74
C ALA A 67 4.73 5.84 2.97
N TRP A 68 4.23 4.74 3.53
CA TRP A 68 4.28 3.43 2.87
C TRP A 68 3.45 3.39 1.57
N MET A 69 2.24 3.97 1.56
CA MET A 69 1.43 4.09 0.34
C MET A 69 2.09 4.93 -0.75
N ILE A 70 2.76 6.01 -0.38
CA ILE A 70 3.55 6.84 -1.31
C ILE A 70 4.70 6.03 -1.91
N ALA A 71 5.40 5.23 -1.10
CA ALA A 71 6.47 4.38 -1.59
C ALA A 71 5.95 3.33 -2.58
N LEU A 72 4.81 2.69 -2.29
CA LEU A 72 4.14 1.78 -3.22
C LEU A 72 3.74 2.48 -4.52
N TRP A 73 3.11 3.65 -4.44
CA TRP A 73 2.73 4.46 -5.60
C TRP A 73 3.92 4.75 -6.52
N ARG A 74 5.09 5.03 -5.94
CA ARG A 74 6.33 5.30 -6.68
C ARG A 74 6.80 4.12 -7.53
N LEU A 75 6.53 2.88 -7.11
CA LEU A 75 6.84 1.68 -7.88
C LEU A 75 5.74 1.35 -8.90
N LEU A 76 4.48 1.44 -8.47
CA LEU A 76 3.33 1.00 -9.28
C LEU A 76 3.07 1.92 -10.47
N ARG A 77 3.13 3.23 -10.26
CA ARG A 77 2.73 4.22 -11.26
C ARG A 77 3.56 4.15 -12.55
N PRO A 78 4.90 4.07 -12.52
CA PRO A 78 5.70 3.95 -13.73
C PRO A 78 5.46 2.64 -14.47
N ALA A 79 5.34 1.53 -13.75
CA ALA A 79 5.09 0.22 -14.34
C ALA A 79 3.75 0.17 -15.11
N MET A 80 2.70 0.79 -14.56
CA MET A 80 1.37 0.78 -15.17
C MET A 80 1.18 1.83 -16.27
N ALA A 81 1.85 2.97 -16.18
CA ALA A 81 1.53 4.14 -17.00
C ALA A 81 2.69 4.65 -17.86
N GLY A 82 3.87 4.04 -17.76
CA GLY A 82 5.08 4.50 -18.45
C GLY A 82 5.47 5.94 -18.08
N ARG A 83 5.04 6.42 -16.92
CA ARG A 83 5.24 7.80 -16.44
C ARG A 83 5.76 7.80 -15.03
N GLU A 84 6.71 8.68 -14.75
CA GLU A 84 7.24 8.87 -13.41
C GLU A 84 6.10 9.12 -12.40
N ALA A 85 6.28 8.58 -11.20
CA ALA A 85 5.34 8.77 -10.11
C ALA A 85 5.48 10.18 -9.52
N LEU A 86 4.59 11.07 -9.94
CA LEU A 86 4.40 12.35 -9.25
C LEU A 86 3.47 12.14 -8.04
N MET A 87 3.74 12.88 -6.96
CA MET A 87 2.86 12.91 -5.80
C MET A 87 1.48 13.44 -6.21
N PRO A 88 0.38 12.69 -5.98
CA PRO A 88 -0.96 13.20 -6.23
C PRO A 88 -1.23 14.42 -5.35
N ARG A 89 -1.81 15.49 -5.90
CA ARG A 89 -2.16 16.70 -5.13
C ARG A 89 -3.04 16.41 -3.91
N ILE A 90 -3.95 15.44 -4.04
CA ILE A 90 -4.83 14.98 -2.95
C ILE A 90 -4.08 14.37 -1.76
N TRP A 91 -2.79 14.08 -1.92
CA TRP A 91 -1.95 13.53 -0.84
C TRP A 91 -1.08 14.58 -0.16
N ASN A 92 -1.22 15.85 -0.54
CA ASN A 92 -0.48 16.99 0.02
C ASN A 92 -1.34 17.88 0.95
N THR A 93 -2.38 17.30 1.53
CA THR A 93 -3.23 17.86 2.58
C THR A 93 -3.10 17.00 3.83
#